data_AF-A0ABD3KYM4-F1
#
_entry.id   AF-A0ABD3KYM4-F1
#
_cell.length_a   1.000
_cell.length_b   1.000
_cell.length_c   1.000
_cell.angle_alpha   90.00
_cell.angle_beta   90.00
_cell.angle_gamma   90.00
#
_symmetry.space_group_name_H-M   'P 1'
#
loop_
_entity.id
_entity.type
_entity.pdbx_description
1 polymer ?
#
loop_
_entity_poly.entity_id
_entity_poly.type
_entity_poly.pdbx_seq_one_letter_code
_entity_poly.pdbx_strand_id
1 'polypeptide(L)'
;MGIPSEMRDFWANGRRTNPFPIASPAEERRIQAARNCTQEGVRAGAKAAAIACVASAVPTLAACRMVPWAKANLNYTAQALIISAASIAAYFITADKTILECARRNTQYDRTT
;
A
#
# COMPACT_ATOMS: atom_id res chain seq x y z
N MET A 1 -28.11 -11.39 35.91
CA MET A 1 -26.65 -11.25 35.66
C MET A 1 -26.42 -9.93 34.93
N GLY A 2 -26.54 -8.82 35.65
CA GLY A 2 -26.50 -7.46 35.07
C GLY A 2 -25.10 -6.87 35.19
N ILE A 3 -24.62 -6.27 34.11
CA ILE A 3 -23.36 -5.52 34.07
C ILE A 3 -23.42 -4.43 35.16
N PRO A 4 -22.43 -4.34 36.06
CA PRO A 4 -22.43 -3.37 37.15
C PRO A 4 -22.53 -1.94 36.59
N SER A 5 -23.49 -1.18 37.10
CA SER A 5 -23.86 0.17 36.65
C SER A 5 -22.67 1.15 36.63
N GLU A 6 -21.76 1.01 37.59
CA GLU A 6 -20.53 1.80 37.69
C GLU A 6 -19.71 1.74 36.40
N MET A 7 -19.56 0.55 35.81
CA MET A 7 -18.72 0.35 34.61
C MET A 7 -19.35 0.99 33.36
N ARG A 8 -20.68 1.07 33.32
CA ARG A 8 -21.44 1.75 32.26
C ARG A 8 -21.33 3.27 32.39
N ASP A 9 -21.32 3.77 33.62
CA ASP A 9 -21.23 5.21 33.90
C ASP A 9 -19.81 5.74 33.68
N PHE A 10 -18.76 4.94 33.95
CA PHE A 10 -17.39 5.28 33.53
C PHE A 10 -17.27 5.39 32.00
N TRP A 11 -17.90 4.48 31.25
CA TRP A 11 -17.85 4.50 29.78
C TRP A 11 -18.69 5.65 29.19
N ALA A 12 -19.85 5.95 29.80
CA ALA A 12 -20.67 7.09 29.42
C ALA A 12 -20.00 8.43 29.78
N ASN A 13 -19.29 8.51 30.90
CA ASN A 13 -18.58 9.72 31.33
C ASN A 13 -17.31 9.95 30.50
N GLY A 14 -16.58 8.89 30.13
CA GLY A 14 -15.44 8.97 29.20
C GLY A 14 -15.84 9.42 27.79
N ARG A 15 -17.07 9.12 27.35
CA ARG A 15 -17.65 9.67 26.11
C ARG A 15 -18.12 11.12 26.24
N ARG A 16 -18.55 11.55 27.43
CA ARG A 16 -18.98 12.94 27.66
C ARG A 16 -17.82 13.91 27.86
N THR A 17 -16.67 13.44 28.34
CA THR A 17 -15.46 14.27 28.49
C THR A 17 -14.71 14.51 27.18
N ASN A 18 -14.99 13.71 26.15
CA ASN A 18 -14.56 13.98 24.77
C ASN A 18 -15.80 14.18 23.88
N PRO A 19 -16.42 15.38 23.85
CA PRO A 19 -17.69 15.61 23.15
C PRO A 19 -17.57 15.63 21.62
N PHE A 20 -16.37 15.40 21.07
CA PHE A 20 -16.10 15.66 19.67
C PHE A 20 -15.18 14.60 19.06
N PRO A 21 -15.63 13.83 18.05
CA PRO A 21 -14.72 13.22 17.08
C PRO A 21 -14.20 14.29 16.12
N ILE A 22 -13.79 15.45 16.65
CA ILE A 22 -13.05 16.46 15.88
C ILE A 22 -11.65 15.88 15.78
N ALA A 23 -11.25 15.46 14.58
CA ALA A 23 -9.85 15.25 14.27
C ALA A 23 -9.10 16.49 14.75
N SER A 24 -8.28 16.33 15.79
CA SER A 24 -7.42 17.41 16.27
C SER A 24 -6.67 17.99 15.06
N PRO A 25 -6.34 19.30 15.00
CA PRO A 25 -5.50 19.83 13.93
C PRO A 25 -4.18 19.04 13.76
N ALA A 26 -3.72 18.35 14.80
CA ALA A 26 -2.61 17.39 14.72
C ALA A 26 -2.98 16.10 13.97
N GLU A 27 -4.20 15.59 14.14
CA GLU A 27 -4.71 14.40 13.45
C GLU A 27 -5.04 14.68 11.99
N GLU A 28 -5.64 15.83 11.67
CA GLU A 28 -5.86 16.27 10.29
C GLU A 28 -4.53 16.39 9.52
N ARG A 29 -3.50 16.94 10.18
CA ARG A 29 -2.14 17.05 9.62
C ARG A 29 -1.49 15.67 9.41
N ARG A 30 -1.71 14.72 10.32
CA ARG A 30 -1.26 13.32 10.16
C ARG A 30 -1.97 12.61 9.02
N ILE A 31 -3.28 12.84 8.84
CA ILE A 31 -4.07 12.29 7.73
C ILE A 31 -3.58 12.86 6.39
N GLN A 32 -3.35 14.18 6.30
CA GLN A 32 -2.81 14.82 5.10
C GLN A 32 -1.40 14.33 4.76
N ALA A 33 -0.52 14.21 5.76
CA ALA A 33 0.80 13.64 5.56
C ALA A 33 0.71 12.20 5.05
N ALA A 34 -0.11 11.35 5.68
CA ALA A 34 -0.33 9.98 5.22
C ALA A 34 -0.86 9.91 3.78
N ARG A 35 -1.79 10.80 3.39
CA ARG A 35 -2.30 10.88 2.02
C ARG A 35 -1.19 11.22 1.02
N ASN A 36 -0.36 12.21 1.32
CA ASN A 36 0.76 12.58 0.47
C ASN A 36 1.76 11.42 0.31
N CYS A 37 2.08 10.73 1.42
CA CYS A 37 2.93 9.55 1.41
C CYS A 37 2.35 8.42 0.54
N THR A 38 1.03 8.17 0.62
CA THR A 38 0.38 7.18 -0.24
C THR A 38 0.42 7.57 -1.71
N GLN A 39 0.25 8.86 -2.06
CA GLN A 39 0.37 9.31 -3.46
C GLN A 39 1.78 9.13 -4.01
N GLU A 40 2.80 9.43 -3.21
CA GLU A 40 4.20 9.21 -3.60
C GLU A 40 4.46 7.73 -3.85
N GLY A 41 3.95 6.85 -2.97
CA GLY A 41 4.11 5.42 -3.13
C GLY A 41 3.34 4.83 -4.31
N VAL A 42 2.12 5.31 -4.58
CA VAL A 42 1.37 4.95 -5.80
C VAL A 42 2.16 5.36 -7.04
N ARG A 43 2.74 6.56 -7.07
CA ARG A 43 3.49 7.06 -8.22
C ARG A 43 4.79 6.29 -8.43
N ALA A 44 5.53 6.00 -7.36
CA ALA A 44 6.74 5.20 -7.42
C ALA A 44 6.45 3.75 -7.81
N GLY A 45 5.42 3.15 -7.20
CA GLY A 45 4.91 1.83 -7.53
C GLY A 45 4.49 1.71 -8.99
N ALA A 46 3.75 2.69 -9.52
CA ALA A 46 3.30 2.68 -10.91
C ALA A 46 4.48 2.73 -11.90
N LYS A 47 5.52 3.54 -11.61
CA LYS A 47 6.74 3.57 -12.42
C LYS A 47 7.47 2.22 -12.39
N ALA A 48 7.63 1.64 -11.21
CA ALA A 48 8.27 0.34 -11.06
C ALA A 48 7.48 -0.77 -11.77
N ALA A 49 6.15 -0.75 -11.67
CA ALA A 49 5.26 -1.69 -12.36
C ALA A 49 5.39 -1.57 -13.88
N ALA A 50 5.45 -0.35 -14.42
CA ALA A 50 5.65 -0.13 -15.85
C ALA A 50 6.98 -0.71 -16.34
N ILE A 51 8.06 -0.49 -15.59
CA ILE A 51 9.39 -1.05 -15.90
C ILE A 51 9.36 -2.58 -15.82
N ALA A 52 8.78 -3.14 -14.76
CA ALA A 52 8.65 -4.59 -14.59
C ALA A 52 7.79 -5.25 -15.67
N CYS A 53 6.73 -4.56 -16.11
CA CYS A 53 5.89 -5.00 -17.22
C CYS A 53 6.71 -5.13 -18.50
N VAL A 54 7.48 -4.09 -18.88
CA VAL A 54 8.34 -4.15 -20.08
C VAL A 54 9.43 -5.20 -19.92
N ALA A 55 10.09 -5.22 -18.76
CA ALA A 55 11.18 -6.14 -18.46
C ALA A 55 10.74 -7.61 -18.42
N SER A 56 9.47 -7.90 -18.11
CA SER A 56 8.91 -9.27 -18.14
C SER A 56 8.25 -9.61 -19.48
N ALA A 57 7.59 -8.66 -20.14
CA ALA A 57 6.92 -8.88 -21.41
C ALA A 57 7.91 -9.20 -22.54
N VAL A 58 9.04 -8.49 -22.62
CA VAL A 58 10.02 -8.72 -23.69
C VAL A 58 10.61 -10.14 -23.63
N PRO A 59 11.13 -10.64 -22.49
CA PRO A 59 11.60 -12.01 -22.40
C PRO A 59 10.48 -13.05 -22.58
N THR A 60 9.27 -12.79 -22.08
CA THR A 60 8.14 -13.74 -22.21
C THR A 60 7.77 -13.94 -23.68
N LEU A 61 7.66 -12.85 -24.44
CA LEU A 61 7.35 -12.91 -25.87
C LEU A 61 8.52 -13.47 -26.70
N ALA A 62 9.75 -13.11 -26.35
CA ALA A 62 10.94 -13.66 -27.01
C ALA A 62 11.05 -15.17 -26.79
N ALA A 63 10.80 -15.66 -25.57
CA ALA A 63 10.80 -17.08 -25.23
C ALA A 63 9.75 -17.84 -26.04
N CYS A 64 8.53 -17.32 -26.17
CA CYS A 64 7.49 -17.93 -27.00
C CYS A 64 7.82 -17.98 -28.50
N ARG A 65 8.74 -17.13 -28.99
CA ARG A 65 9.18 -17.14 -30.39
C ARG A 65 10.42 -17.99 -30.64
N MET A 66 11.37 -17.99 -29.71
CA MET A 66 12.67 -18.65 -29.88
C MET A 66 12.72 -20.06 -29.29
N VAL A 67 11.90 -20.37 -28.29
CA VAL A 67 11.94 -21.64 -27.56
C VAL A 67 10.77 -22.53 -28.00
N PRO A 68 11.01 -23.65 -28.71
CA PRO A 68 9.96 -24.54 -29.20
C PRO A 68 9.06 -25.10 -28.08
N TRP A 69 9.66 -25.40 -26.92
CA TRP A 69 8.95 -25.87 -25.74
C TRP A 69 7.97 -24.81 -25.19
N ALA A 70 8.40 -23.56 -25.09
CA ALA A 70 7.55 -22.46 -24.63
C ALA A 70 6.43 -22.16 -25.65
N LYS A 71 6.71 -22.25 -26.95
CA LYS A 71 5.70 -22.10 -27.99
C LYS A 71 4.62 -23.19 -27.93
N ALA A 72 5.01 -24.43 -27.59
CA ALA A 72 4.09 -25.56 -27.53
C ALA A 72 3.29 -25.64 -26.21
N ASN A 73 3.83 -25.13 -25.09
CA ASN A 73 3.23 -25.32 -23.77
C ASN A 73 2.74 -24.03 -23.09
N LEU A 74 3.13 -22.83 -23.57
CA LEU A 74 2.79 -21.56 -22.92
C LEU A 74 1.62 -20.85 -23.64
N ASN A 75 0.42 -21.00 -23.09
CA ASN A 75 -0.79 -20.33 -23.59
C ASN A 75 -0.75 -18.80 -23.34
N TYR A 76 -1.54 -18.03 -24.08
CA TYR A 76 -1.68 -16.58 -23.93
C TYR A 76 -2.06 -16.17 -22.50
N THR A 77 -2.89 -16.97 -21.83
CA THR A 77 -3.22 -16.75 -20.41
C THR A 77 -1.99 -16.84 -19.51
N ALA A 78 -1.11 -17.82 -19.72
CA ALA A 78 0.10 -17.99 -18.92
C ALA A 78 1.07 -16.82 -19.13
N GLN A 79 1.21 -16.33 -20.38
CA GLN A 79 2.01 -15.13 -20.68
C GLN A 79 1.47 -13.90 -19.96
N ALA A 80 0.15 -13.69 -20.03
CA ALA A 80 -0.50 -12.56 -19.36
C ALA A 80 -0.35 -12.65 -17.83
N LEU A 81 -0.42 -13.85 -17.25
CA LEU A 81 -0.22 -14.06 -15.81
C LEU A 81 1.22 -13.75 -15.39
N ILE A 82 2.23 -14.18 -16.15
CA ILE A 82 3.64 -13.89 -15.84
C ILE A 82 3.89 -12.37 -15.81
N ILE A 83 3.43 -11.65 -16.84
CA ILE A 83 3.62 -10.20 -16.96
C ILE A 83 2.85 -9.46 -15.86
N SER A 84 1.59 -9.85 -15.62
CA SER A 84 0.74 -9.21 -14.61
C SER A 84 1.28 -9.45 -13.20
N ALA A 85 1.71 -10.67 -12.88
CA ALA A 85 2.28 -11.00 -11.58
C ALA A 85 3.56 -10.20 -11.30
N ALA A 86 4.47 -10.10 -12.27
CA ALA A 86 5.68 -9.30 -12.15
C ALA A 86 5.37 -7.81 -11.92
N SER A 87 4.40 -7.27 -12.66
CA SER A 87 4.00 -5.87 -12.56
C SER A 87 3.36 -5.55 -11.21
N ILE A 88 2.44 -6.40 -10.75
CA ILE A 88 1.74 -6.26 -9.46
C ILE A 88 2.74 -6.38 -8.31
N ALA A 89 3.64 -7.37 -8.34
CA ALA A 89 4.65 -7.54 -7.31
C ALA A 89 5.58 -6.32 -7.23
N ALA A 90 6.04 -5.81 -8.37
CA ALA A 90 6.88 -4.61 -8.42
C ALA A 90 6.16 -3.37 -7.89
N TYR A 91 4.87 -3.20 -8.19
CA TYR A 91 4.06 -2.12 -7.63
C TYR A 91 4.07 -2.16 -6.10
N PHE A 92 3.65 -3.29 -5.51
CA PHE A 92 3.49 -3.41 -4.06
C PHE A 92 4.81 -3.27 -3.32
N ILE A 93 5.88 -3.92 -3.79
CA ILE A 93 7.20 -3.81 -3.13
C ILE A 93 7.68 -2.35 -3.08
N THR A 94 7.48 -1.60 -4.16
CA THR A 94 7.97 -0.23 -4.27
C THR A 94 7.04 0.75 -3.53
N ALA A 95 5.73 0.54 -3.63
CA ALA A 95 4.74 1.30 -2.88
C ALA A 95 4.92 1.11 -1.37
N ASP A 96 5.14 -0.11 -0.89
CA ASP A 96 5.35 -0.39 0.53
C ASP A 96 6.63 0.27 1.03
N LYS A 97 7.75 0.17 0.29
CA LYS A 97 9.01 0.81 0.69
C LYS A 97 8.88 2.32 0.80
N THR A 98 8.29 2.95 -0.21
CA THR A 98 8.11 4.41 -0.24
C THR A 98 7.16 4.90 0.86
N ILE A 99 6.06 4.19 1.12
CA ILE A 99 5.13 4.52 2.22
C ILE A 99 5.83 4.35 3.57
N LEU A 100 6.61 3.29 3.76
CA LEU A 100 7.28 2.99 5.02
C LEU A 100 8.43 3.97 5.30
N GLU A 101 9.19 4.37 4.28
CA GLU A 101 10.19 5.44 4.36
C GLU A 101 9.55 6.78 4.73
N CYS A 102 8.43 7.11 4.09
CA CYS A 102 7.63 8.29 4.40
C CYS A 102 7.10 8.29 5.84
N ALA A 103 6.54 7.17 6.29
CA ALA A 103 6.06 7.01 7.67
C ALA A 103 7.22 7.17 8.67
N ARG A 104 8.39 6.60 8.36
CA ARG A 104 9.59 6.72 9.20
C ARG A 104 10.11 8.15 9.29
N ARG A 105 10.02 8.95 8.22
CA ARG A 105 10.36 10.38 8.29
C ARG A 105 9.37 11.13 9.19
N ASN A 106 8.07 10.89 9.02
CA ASN A 106 7.04 11.59 9.81
C ASN A 106 7.16 11.31 11.32
N THR A 107 7.58 10.12 11.74
CA THR A 107 7.81 9.81 13.17
C THR A 107 9.09 10.44 13.74
N GLN A 108 10.12 10.67 12.92
CA GLN A 108 11.34 11.36 13.36
C GLN A 108 11.10 12.86 13.59
N TYR A 109 10.26 13.49 12.77
CA TYR A 109 9.87 14.90 12.97
C TYR A 109 9.03 15.11 14.24
N ASP A 110 8.18 14.14 14.61
CA ASP A 110 7.37 14.17 15.85
C ASP A 110 8.24 14.06 17.13
N ARG A 111 9.44 13.46 17.05
CA ARG A 111 10.36 13.33 18.20
C ARG A 111 11.28 14.55 18.40
N THR A 112 11.42 15.39 17.38
CA THR A 112 12.35 16.54 17.38
C THR A 112 11.66 17.88 17.65
N THR A 113 10.33 17.89 17.70
CA THR A 113 9.49 19.02 18.15
C THR A 113 9.04 18.76 19.58
#